data_AF-A0A8J2HYE1-F1
#
_entry.id   AF-A0A8J2HYE1-F1
#
_cell.length_a   1.000
_cell.length_b   1.000
_cell.length_c   1.000
_cell.angle_alpha   90.00
_cell.angle_beta   90.00
_cell.angle_gamma   90.00
#
_symmetry.space_group_name_H-M   'P 1'
#
loop_
_entity.id
_entity.type
_entity.pdbx_description
1 polymer ?
#
loop_
_entity_poly.entity_id
_entity_poly.type
_entity_poly.pdbx_seq_one_letter_code
_entity_poly.pdbx_strand_id
1 'polypeptide(L)'
;MKINPAPFHLAQAIITGLVVLFSICILGTSAHTLNVFNKQHLTNPWWAPMWPQHFDVQGTKALIASSVVTLVLCGAFLIASFMPQLALRQKYTLRALLSLATLLPTLLLTLITTIWAHMLNNNAPEVDTIQTWTCKMQNSQPLTQDLPGDIAMPAGMGNGDFKTLCGASKFALAGTLIVFLLVGASMGVTIITWMADKWAARQQRKEVEMGNIPVPTS
;
A
#
# COMPACT_ATOMS: atom_id res chain seq x y z
N MET A 1 30.88 -8.48 -21.74
CA MET A 1 30.20 -7.24 -21.32
C MET A 1 30.21 -7.19 -19.79
N LYS A 2 30.77 -6.14 -19.16
CA LYS A 2 30.89 -6.04 -17.70
C LYS A 2 29.60 -5.42 -17.14
N ILE A 3 28.75 -6.23 -16.50
CA ILE A 3 27.48 -5.75 -15.93
C ILE A 3 27.76 -5.06 -14.59
N ASN A 4 27.31 -3.81 -14.43
CA ASN A 4 27.38 -3.08 -13.17
C ASN A 4 26.05 -3.24 -12.41
N PRO A 5 26.01 -3.88 -11.23
CA PRO A 5 24.79 -4.09 -10.45
C PRO A 5 24.35 -2.87 -9.62
N ALA A 6 25.23 -1.87 -9.43
CA ALA A 6 24.94 -0.67 -8.64
C ALA A 6 23.65 0.09 -9.02
N PRO A 7 23.32 0.35 -10.31
CA PRO A 7 22.09 1.05 -10.66
C PRO A 7 20.83 0.29 -10.27
N PHE A 8 20.84 -1.05 -10.28
CA PHE A 8 19.67 -1.85 -9.91
C PHE A 8 19.38 -1.79 -8.41
N HIS A 9 20.42 -1.76 -7.58
CA HIS A 9 20.26 -1.57 -6.14
C HIS A 9 19.70 -0.18 -5.78
N LEU A 10 20.10 0.86 -6.51
CA LEU A 10 19.54 2.20 -6.34
C LEU A 10 18.06 2.23 -6.75
N ALA A 11 17.73 1.66 -7.92
CA ALA A 11 16.35 1.56 -8.39
C ALA A 11 15.45 0.84 -7.38
N GLN A 12 15.92 -0.28 -6.81
CA GLN A 12 15.19 -1.02 -5.78
C GLN A 12 14.95 -0.18 -4.52
N ALA A 13 15.95 0.59 -4.07
CA ALA A 13 15.79 1.46 -2.89
C ALA A 13 14.76 2.57 -3.14
N ILE A 14 14.79 3.19 -4.33
CA ILE A 14 13.82 4.23 -4.71
C ILE A 14 12.40 3.66 -4.76
N ILE A 15 12.20 2.52 -5.42
CA ILE A 15 10.88 1.87 -5.51
C ILE A 15 10.37 1.50 -4.12
N THR A 16 11.23 0.93 -3.27
CA THR A 16 10.85 0.58 -1.88
C THR A 16 10.51 1.82 -1.06
N GLY A 17 11.23 2.94 -1.26
CA GLY A 17 10.91 4.22 -0.63
C GLY A 17 9.54 4.74 -1.04
N LEU A 18 9.21 4.67 -2.33
CA LEU A 18 7.88 5.03 -2.83
C LEU A 18 6.78 4.13 -2.23
N VAL A 19 7.01 2.83 -2.14
CA VAL A 19 6.09 1.87 -1.50
C VAL A 19 5.81 2.25 -0.05
N VAL A 20 6.85 2.60 0.72
CA VAL A 20 6.71 3.06 2.10
C VAL A 20 5.89 4.35 2.18
N LEU A 21 6.18 5.34 1.34
CA LEU A 21 5.44 6.61 1.30
C LEU A 21 3.97 6.40 0.97
N PHE A 22 3.66 5.63 -0.06
CA PHE A 22 2.26 5.31 -0.40
C PHE A 22 1.57 4.55 0.73
N SER A 23 2.26 3.62 1.40
CA SER A 23 1.69 2.88 2.54
C SER A 23 1.29 3.81 3.69
N ILE A 24 2.10 4.82 4.00
CA ILE A 24 1.77 5.84 5.01
C ILE A 24 0.53 6.64 4.58
N CYS A 25 0.48 7.08 3.33
CA CYS A 25 -0.67 7.84 2.81
C CYS A 25 -1.95 7.00 2.83
N ILE A 26 -1.90 5.74 2.38
CA ILE A 26 -3.04 4.80 2.39
C ILE A 26 -3.51 4.54 3.82
N LEU A 27 -2.59 4.29 4.74
CA LEU A 27 -2.90 4.10 6.15
C LEU A 27 -3.59 5.34 6.73
N GLY A 28 -3.04 6.53 6.47
CA GLY A 28 -3.61 7.80 6.92
C GLY A 28 -5.01 8.04 6.39
N THR A 29 -5.23 7.88 5.08
CA THR A 29 -6.56 8.14 4.47
C THR A 29 -7.59 7.10 4.89
N SER A 30 -7.23 5.81 4.93
CA SER A 30 -8.15 4.73 5.34
C SER A 30 -8.46 4.75 6.84
N ALA A 31 -7.49 5.07 7.69
CA ALA A 31 -7.73 5.25 9.12
C ALA A 31 -8.58 6.49 9.40
N HIS A 32 -8.34 7.59 8.68
CA HIS A 32 -9.15 8.79 8.80
C HIS A 32 -10.61 8.52 8.43
N THR A 33 -10.88 7.87 7.29
CA THR A 33 -12.25 7.58 6.85
C THR A 33 -12.98 6.64 7.81
N LEU A 34 -12.30 5.60 8.31
CA LEU A 34 -12.87 4.69 9.30
C LEU A 34 -13.13 5.40 10.64
N ASN A 35 -12.25 6.30 11.07
CA ASN A 35 -12.43 7.07 12.30
C ASN A 35 -13.63 8.02 12.21
N VAL A 36 -13.80 8.72 11.08
CA VAL A 36 -14.97 9.58 10.86
C VAL A 36 -16.25 8.76 10.87
N PHE A 37 -16.27 7.62 10.18
CA PHE A 37 -17.39 6.69 10.22
C PHE A 37 -17.71 6.26 11.66
N ASN A 38 -16.73 5.76 12.42
CA ASN A 38 -16.93 5.31 13.80
C ASN A 38 -17.48 6.41 14.72
N LYS A 39 -17.15 7.69 14.47
CA LYS A 39 -17.68 8.82 15.25
C LYS A 39 -19.08 9.27 14.83
N GLN A 40 -19.38 9.18 13.53
CA GLN A 40 -20.57 9.81 12.96
C GLN A 40 -21.71 8.85 12.62
N HIS A 41 -21.45 7.55 12.48
CA HIS A 41 -22.45 6.59 11.98
C HIS A 41 -23.74 6.50 12.82
N LEU A 42 -23.68 6.78 14.12
CA LEU A 42 -24.86 6.79 15.02
C LEU A 42 -25.45 8.18 15.25
N THR A 43 -24.68 9.24 15.01
CA THR A 43 -25.02 10.61 15.43
C THR A 43 -25.40 11.52 14.27
N ASN A 44 -24.83 11.31 13.09
CA ASN A 44 -25.09 12.11 11.91
C ASN A 44 -26.15 11.41 11.03
N PRO A 45 -27.33 12.03 10.82
CA PRO A 45 -28.42 11.43 10.05
C PRO A 45 -28.09 11.12 8.59
N TRP A 46 -27.03 11.68 8.02
CA TRP A 46 -26.53 11.33 6.69
C TRP A 46 -25.94 9.91 6.60
N TRP A 47 -25.68 9.30 7.75
CA TRP A 47 -25.33 7.89 7.89
C TRP A 47 -26.55 7.06 8.38
N ALA A 48 -27.63 7.67 8.86
CA ALA A 48 -28.75 6.97 9.50
C ALA A 48 -29.58 6.00 8.61
N PRO A 49 -29.68 6.14 7.27
CA PRO A 49 -30.38 5.13 6.46
C PRO A 49 -29.71 3.75 6.44
N MET A 50 -28.52 3.60 7.04
CA MET A 50 -27.73 2.38 6.97
C MET A 50 -28.15 1.38 8.06
N TRP A 51 -28.77 0.27 7.65
CA TRP A 51 -28.88 -0.89 8.51
C TRP A 51 -27.52 -1.58 8.63
N PRO A 52 -27.11 -2.08 9.82
CA PRO A 52 -25.84 -2.78 10.00
C PRO A 52 -25.64 -3.98 9.05
N GLN A 53 -26.72 -4.54 8.52
CA GLN A 53 -26.70 -5.66 7.58
C GLN A 53 -26.40 -5.26 6.14
N HIS A 54 -26.55 -3.98 5.78
CA HIS A 54 -26.36 -3.46 4.42
C HIS A 54 -25.13 -2.56 4.30
N PHE A 55 -24.23 -2.59 5.29
CA PHE A 55 -23.03 -1.76 5.30
C PHE A 55 -21.78 -2.52 5.71
N ASP A 56 -20.77 -2.56 4.84
CA ASP A 56 -19.54 -3.31 5.04
C ASP A 56 -18.31 -2.38 5.19
N VAL A 57 -17.64 -2.52 6.34
CA VAL A 57 -16.39 -1.80 6.69
C VAL A 57 -15.14 -2.67 6.55
N GLN A 58 -15.28 -3.96 6.23
CA GLN A 58 -14.17 -4.92 6.14
C GLN A 58 -13.20 -4.54 5.04
N GLY A 59 -13.69 -3.98 3.92
CA GLY A 59 -12.83 -3.46 2.86
C GLY A 59 -11.86 -2.39 3.36
N THR A 60 -12.36 -1.41 4.14
CA THR A 60 -11.51 -0.36 4.73
C THR A 60 -10.56 -0.92 5.79
N LYS A 61 -11.01 -1.86 6.62
CA LYS A 61 -10.14 -2.54 7.60
C LYS A 61 -9.01 -3.33 6.92
N ALA A 62 -9.29 -3.98 5.80
CA ALA A 62 -8.27 -4.68 5.01
C ALA A 62 -7.24 -3.72 4.41
N LEU A 63 -7.66 -2.54 3.93
CA LEU A 63 -6.75 -1.47 3.46
C LEU A 63 -5.81 -0.98 4.59
N ILE A 64 -6.34 -0.82 5.81
CA ILE A 64 -5.52 -0.47 6.99
C ILE A 64 -4.52 -1.60 7.30
N ALA A 65 -5.00 -2.84 7.40
CA ALA A 65 -4.14 -3.97 7.75
C ALA A 65 -3.00 -4.17 6.73
N SER A 66 -3.32 -4.12 5.43
CA SER A 66 -2.33 -4.28 4.36
C SER A 66 -1.31 -3.16 4.32
N SER A 67 -1.72 -1.90 4.53
CA SER A 67 -0.80 -0.76 4.56
C SER A 67 0.14 -0.81 5.77
N VAL A 68 -0.33 -1.22 6.95
CA VAL A 68 0.54 -1.42 8.13
C VAL A 68 1.57 -2.52 7.88
N VAL A 69 1.15 -3.69 7.37
CA VAL A 69 2.08 -4.80 7.10
C VAL A 69 3.11 -4.38 6.04
N THR A 70 2.68 -3.72 4.98
CA THR A 70 3.58 -3.22 3.92
C THR A 70 4.58 -2.22 4.49
N LEU A 71 4.12 -1.28 5.31
CA LEU A 71 4.97 -0.28 5.94
C LEU A 71 6.04 -0.94 6.81
N VAL A 72 5.68 -1.93 7.62
CA VAL A 72 6.61 -2.64 8.51
C VAL A 72 7.62 -3.45 7.70
N LEU A 73 7.16 -4.29 6.76
CA LEU A 73 8.04 -5.19 6.01
C LEU A 73 8.97 -4.42 5.06
N CYS A 74 8.43 -3.52 4.24
CA CYS A 74 9.22 -2.73 3.31
C CYS A 74 10.07 -1.66 4.03
N GLY A 75 9.55 -1.08 5.11
CA GLY A 75 10.29 -0.14 5.96
C GLY A 75 11.49 -0.81 6.63
N ALA A 76 11.31 -2.00 7.22
CA ALA A 76 12.39 -2.76 7.82
C ALA A 76 13.46 -3.13 6.79
N PHE A 77 13.06 -3.58 5.59
CA PHE A 77 14.00 -3.88 4.50
C PHE A 77 14.77 -2.63 4.03
N LEU A 78 14.09 -1.48 3.92
CA LEU A 78 14.70 -0.22 3.54
C LEU A 78 15.74 0.21 4.57
N ILE A 79 15.40 0.18 5.86
CA ILE A 79 16.32 0.51 6.95
C ILE A 79 17.53 -0.44 6.94
N ALA A 80 17.29 -1.75 6.81
CA ALA A 80 18.35 -2.75 6.73
C ALA A 80 19.28 -2.51 5.53
N SER A 81 18.75 -2.02 4.41
CA SER A 81 19.53 -1.72 3.20
C SER A 81 20.49 -0.54 3.36
N PHE A 82 20.20 0.39 4.28
CA PHE A 82 21.07 1.53 4.60
C PHE A 82 22.00 1.28 5.77
N MET A 83 21.79 0.21 6.56
CA MET A 83 22.66 -0.12 7.69
C MET A 83 24.00 -0.70 7.20
N PRO A 84 25.13 -0.01 7.43
CA PRO A 84 26.45 -0.47 6.97
C PRO A 84 26.90 -1.76 7.68
N GLN A 85 26.46 -1.97 8.93
CA GLN A 85 26.83 -3.13 9.75
C GLN A 85 26.35 -4.47 9.17
N LEU A 86 25.27 -4.48 8.38
CA LEU A 86 24.72 -5.71 7.81
C LEU A 86 25.50 -6.19 6.56
N ALA A 87 26.41 -5.36 6.02
CA ALA A 87 27.24 -5.67 4.85
C ALA A 87 26.44 -6.30 3.67
N LEU A 88 25.17 -5.91 3.49
CA LEU A 88 24.26 -6.50 2.49
C LEU A 88 24.76 -6.27 1.06
N ARG A 89 25.64 -5.30 0.86
CA ARG A 89 26.32 -5.03 -0.41
C ARG A 89 27.34 -6.13 -0.78
N GLN A 90 27.93 -6.79 0.21
CA GLN A 90 28.91 -7.86 0.00
C GLN A 90 28.24 -9.24 -0.02
N LYS A 91 27.12 -9.40 0.68
CA LYS A 91 26.31 -10.63 0.72
C LYS A 91 25.08 -10.54 -0.19
N TYR A 92 25.29 -10.49 -1.51
CA TYR A 92 24.22 -10.31 -2.50
C TYR A 92 23.09 -11.35 -2.41
N THR A 93 23.40 -12.61 -2.10
CA THR A 93 22.37 -13.65 -1.92
C THR A 93 21.52 -13.41 -0.67
N LEU A 94 22.11 -12.97 0.43
CA LEU A 94 21.38 -12.65 1.67
C LEU A 94 20.44 -11.46 1.46
N ARG A 95 20.92 -10.41 0.78
CA ARG A 95 20.10 -9.24 0.43
C ARG A 95 18.91 -9.63 -0.44
N ALA A 96 19.13 -10.46 -1.46
CA ALA A 96 18.07 -10.93 -2.34
C ALA A 96 17.03 -11.77 -1.58
N LEU A 97 17.46 -12.67 -0.70
CA LEU A 97 16.55 -13.48 0.13
C LEU A 97 15.73 -12.62 1.09
N LEU A 98 16.36 -11.65 1.77
CA LEU A 98 15.66 -10.73 2.67
C LEU A 98 14.65 -9.84 1.93
N SER A 99 15.02 -9.36 0.73
CA SER A 99 14.11 -8.64 -0.15
C SER A 99 12.91 -9.51 -0.54
N LEU A 100 13.15 -10.73 -1.01
CA LEU A 100 12.06 -11.64 -1.39
C LEU A 100 11.16 -12.03 -0.20
N ALA A 101 11.75 -12.24 0.97
CA ALA A 101 11.01 -12.56 2.20
C ALA A 101 10.08 -11.43 2.65
N THR A 102 10.38 -10.18 2.31
CA THR A 102 9.54 -9.01 2.62
C THR A 102 8.57 -8.68 1.48
N LEU A 103 9.02 -8.75 0.22
CA LEU A 103 8.22 -8.41 -0.96
C LEU A 103 7.12 -9.45 -1.24
N LEU A 104 7.37 -10.74 -1.07
CA LEU A 104 6.40 -11.79 -1.45
C LEU A 104 5.13 -11.76 -0.57
N PRO A 105 5.20 -11.71 0.77
CA PRO A 105 4.01 -11.55 1.60
C PRO A 105 3.27 -10.25 1.32
N THR A 106 4.02 -9.16 1.10
CA THR A 106 3.46 -7.84 0.76
C THR A 106 2.69 -7.87 -0.55
N LEU A 107 3.25 -8.50 -1.58
CA LEU A 107 2.63 -8.65 -2.90
C LEU A 107 1.30 -9.40 -2.79
N LEU A 108 1.28 -10.52 -2.09
CA LEU A 108 0.08 -11.33 -1.91
C LEU A 108 -0.99 -10.58 -1.13
N LEU A 109 -0.60 -9.93 -0.03
CA LEU A 109 -1.53 -9.21 0.83
C LEU A 109 -2.17 -8.01 0.12
N THR A 110 -1.37 -7.24 -0.62
CA THR A 110 -1.88 -6.10 -1.39
C THR A 110 -2.78 -6.55 -2.54
N LEU A 111 -2.45 -7.65 -3.22
CA LEU A 111 -3.32 -8.26 -4.24
C LEU A 111 -4.67 -8.69 -3.64
N ILE A 112 -4.65 -9.51 -2.58
CA ILE A 112 -5.88 -9.99 -1.92
C ILE A 112 -6.73 -8.81 -1.45
N THR A 113 -6.11 -7.80 -0.85
CA THR A 113 -6.81 -6.60 -0.37
C THR A 113 -7.46 -5.82 -1.50
N THR A 114 -6.76 -5.60 -2.60
CA THR A 114 -7.32 -4.88 -3.76
C THR A 114 -8.52 -5.62 -4.36
N ILE A 115 -8.41 -6.93 -4.55
CA ILE A 115 -9.50 -7.76 -5.06
C ILE A 115 -10.69 -7.70 -4.11
N TRP A 116 -10.45 -7.93 -2.81
CA TRP A 116 -11.50 -7.92 -1.79
C TRP A 116 -12.23 -6.57 -1.72
N ALA A 117 -11.49 -5.46 -1.69
CA ALA A 117 -12.07 -4.12 -1.64
C ALA A 117 -12.89 -3.80 -2.91
N HIS A 118 -12.43 -4.23 -4.09
CA HIS A 118 -13.20 -4.10 -5.33
C HIS A 118 -14.47 -4.95 -5.32
N MET A 119 -14.40 -6.20 -4.86
CA MET A 119 -15.57 -7.06 -4.74
C MET A 119 -16.64 -6.44 -3.84
N LEU A 120 -16.25 -5.97 -2.64
CA LEU A 120 -17.18 -5.32 -1.71
C LEU A 120 -17.80 -4.06 -2.32
N ASN A 121 -17.02 -3.23 -3.00
CA ASN A 121 -17.54 -2.02 -3.64
C ASN A 121 -18.50 -2.33 -4.81
N ASN A 122 -18.38 -3.49 -5.45
CA ASN A 122 -19.26 -3.90 -6.54
C ASN A 122 -20.62 -4.46 -6.06
N ASN A 123 -20.76 -4.75 -4.76
CA ASN A 123 -22.04 -5.20 -4.18
C ASN A 123 -23.03 -4.05 -3.97
N ALA A 124 -22.61 -2.79 -4.18
CA ALA A 124 -23.52 -1.65 -4.15
C ALA A 124 -24.51 -1.74 -5.33
N PRO A 125 -25.81 -1.44 -5.14
CA PRO A 125 -26.40 -0.79 -3.96
C PRO A 125 -26.96 -1.75 -2.89
N GLU A 126 -26.78 -3.07 -3.01
CA GLU A 126 -27.34 -4.05 -2.06
C GLU A 126 -26.60 -4.02 -0.71
N VAL A 127 -25.28 -3.88 -0.76
CA VAL A 127 -24.41 -3.66 0.40
C VAL A 127 -23.46 -2.53 0.09
N ASP A 128 -23.56 -1.44 0.83
CA ASP A 128 -22.71 -0.26 0.66
C ASP A 128 -21.44 -0.35 1.52
N THR A 129 -20.36 0.26 1.07
CA THR A 129 -19.14 0.47 1.86
C THR A 129 -18.98 1.96 2.21
N ILE A 130 -18.03 2.29 3.08
CA ILE A 130 -17.66 3.70 3.34
C ILE A 130 -17.37 4.43 2.02
N GLN A 131 -16.71 3.78 1.07
CA GLN A 131 -16.39 4.39 -0.22
C GLN A 131 -17.63 4.61 -1.07
N THR A 132 -18.46 3.57 -1.31
CA THR A 132 -19.62 3.70 -2.21
C THR A 132 -20.65 4.67 -1.64
N TRP A 133 -20.91 4.61 -0.34
CA TRP A 133 -21.87 5.48 0.33
C TRP A 133 -21.45 6.95 0.29
N THR A 134 -20.23 7.27 0.73
CA THR A 134 -19.76 8.66 0.74
C THR A 134 -19.70 9.23 -0.67
N CYS A 135 -19.32 8.42 -1.68
CA CYS A 135 -19.32 8.84 -3.07
C CYS A 135 -20.73 9.02 -3.66
N LYS A 136 -21.71 8.25 -3.22
CA LYS A 136 -23.11 8.38 -3.63
C LYS A 136 -23.75 9.62 -3.02
N MET A 137 -23.49 9.87 -1.74
CA MET A 137 -24.13 10.94 -0.97
C MET A 137 -23.39 12.29 -1.02
N GLN A 138 -22.18 12.38 -1.58
CA GLN A 138 -21.38 13.62 -1.58
C GLN A 138 -22.04 14.84 -2.25
N ASN A 139 -22.97 14.64 -3.18
CA ASN A 139 -23.65 15.71 -3.91
C ASN A 139 -25.12 15.84 -3.52
N SER A 140 -25.59 15.00 -2.62
CA SER A 140 -26.96 15.07 -2.13
C SER A 140 -27.13 16.32 -1.27
N GLN A 141 -28.29 16.94 -1.33
CA GLN A 141 -28.62 18.09 -0.49
C GLN A 141 -29.64 17.66 0.56
N PRO A 142 -29.62 18.25 1.77
CA PRO A 142 -30.70 18.02 2.71
C PRO A 142 -32.00 18.44 2.02
N LEU A 143 -33.08 17.67 2.22
CA LEU A 143 -34.39 18.10 1.76
C LEU A 143 -34.70 19.44 2.42
N THR A 144 -34.67 20.52 1.64
CA THR A 144 -35.25 21.82 1.99
C THR A 144 -36.77 21.70 1.95
N GLN A 145 -37.34 20.95 2.89
CA GLN A 145 -38.71 21.21 3.30
C GLN A 145 -38.65 22.34 4.33
N ASP A 146 -39.64 23.24 4.31
CA ASP A 146 -39.87 24.26 5.34
C ASP A 146 -40.23 23.58 6.68
N LEU A 147 -39.23 22.91 7.25
CA LEU A 147 -39.31 22.24 8.53
C LEU A 147 -39.05 23.28 9.62
N PRO A 148 -39.86 23.31 10.69
CA PRO A 148 -39.60 24.13 11.88
C PRO A 148 -38.14 23.97 12.34
N GLY A 149 -37.53 25.04 12.87
CA GLY A 149 -36.10 25.09 13.24
C GLY A 149 -35.66 24.04 14.27
N ASP A 150 -36.63 23.42 14.93
CA ASP A 150 -36.55 22.34 15.91
C ASP A 150 -36.47 20.93 15.29
N ILE A 151 -36.81 20.78 14.00
CA ILE A 151 -36.65 19.54 13.19
C ILE A 151 -35.59 19.73 12.10
N ALA A 152 -35.24 21.00 11.80
CA ALA A 152 -34.18 21.34 10.88
C ALA A 152 -32.84 20.74 11.33
N MET A 153 -32.08 20.24 10.37
CA MET A 153 -30.79 19.60 10.62
C MET A 153 -29.84 20.60 11.32
N PRO A 154 -29.24 20.25 12.47
CA PRO A 154 -28.35 21.16 13.18
C PRO A 154 -27.23 21.69 12.28
N ALA A 155 -26.90 22.97 12.40
CA ALA A 155 -25.78 23.56 11.66
C ALA A 155 -24.48 22.79 11.99
N GLY A 156 -23.89 22.15 10.98
CA GLY A 156 -22.69 21.30 11.11
C GLY A 156 -22.96 19.79 11.06
N MET A 157 -24.22 19.35 11.04
CA MET A 157 -24.59 17.94 10.89
C MET A 157 -25.02 17.70 9.43
N GLY A 158 -24.04 17.49 8.55
CA GLY A 158 -24.23 17.42 7.11
C GLY A 158 -23.36 16.35 6.44
N ASN A 159 -23.46 16.26 5.11
CA ASN A 159 -22.58 15.48 4.25
C ASN A 159 -21.40 16.29 3.68
N GLY A 160 -21.10 17.48 4.23
CA GLY A 160 -20.05 18.36 3.71
C GLY A 160 -18.68 17.68 3.57
N ASP A 161 -18.36 16.76 4.50
CA ASP A 161 -17.10 16.01 4.48
C ASP A 161 -17.11 14.81 3.52
N PHE A 162 -18.27 14.40 2.99
CA PHE A 162 -18.39 13.16 2.22
C PHE A 162 -17.61 13.20 0.91
N LYS A 163 -17.47 14.38 0.29
CA LYS A 163 -16.60 14.55 -0.88
C LYS A 163 -15.15 14.23 -0.54
N THR A 164 -14.65 14.73 0.58
CA THR A 164 -13.30 14.47 1.08
C THR A 164 -13.13 12.99 1.45
N LEU A 165 -14.11 12.39 2.13
CA LEU A 165 -14.10 10.97 2.50
C LEU A 165 -14.14 10.04 1.28
N CYS A 166 -14.95 10.37 0.27
CA CYS A 166 -14.99 9.65 -1.01
C CYS A 166 -13.63 9.72 -1.71
N GLY A 167 -13.03 10.91 -1.78
CA GLY A 167 -11.70 11.10 -2.36
C GLY A 167 -10.62 10.31 -1.62
N ALA A 168 -10.59 10.40 -0.29
CA ALA A 168 -9.65 9.69 0.57
C ALA A 168 -9.77 8.16 0.45
N SER A 169 -11.00 7.64 0.38
CA SER A 169 -11.26 6.20 0.23
C SER A 169 -10.87 5.69 -1.15
N LYS A 170 -11.20 6.43 -2.22
CA LYS A 170 -10.75 6.11 -3.59
C LYS A 170 -9.24 6.15 -3.71
N PHE A 171 -8.59 7.14 -3.10
CA PHE A 171 -7.14 7.23 -3.05
C PHE A 171 -6.54 6.03 -2.31
N ALA A 172 -7.10 5.63 -1.16
CA ALA A 172 -6.61 4.47 -0.42
C ALA A 172 -6.61 3.20 -1.30
N LEU A 173 -7.73 2.93 -1.98
CA LEU A 173 -7.88 1.76 -2.85
C LEU A 173 -6.95 1.82 -4.07
N ALA A 174 -6.92 2.95 -4.79
CA ALA A 174 -6.03 3.13 -5.94
C ALA A 174 -4.56 3.10 -5.52
N GLY A 175 -4.23 3.66 -4.37
CA GLY A 175 -2.91 3.62 -3.76
C GLY A 175 -2.46 2.19 -3.48
N THR A 176 -3.32 1.34 -2.94
CA THR A 176 -2.98 -0.08 -2.71
C THR A 176 -2.70 -0.82 -4.01
N LEU A 177 -3.42 -0.51 -5.10
CA LEU A 177 -3.12 -1.06 -6.43
C LEU A 177 -1.75 -0.60 -6.95
N ILE A 178 -1.43 0.69 -6.79
CA ILE A 178 -0.11 1.23 -7.15
C ILE A 178 0.99 0.53 -6.34
N VAL A 179 0.79 0.36 -5.03
CA VAL A 179 1.73 -0.37 -4.15
C VAL A 179 1.92 -1.81 -4.64
N PHE A 180 0.85 -2.52 -4.98
CA PHE A 180 0.94 -3.88 -5.55
C PHE A 180 1.83 -3.91 -6.80
N LEU A 181 1.62 -2.98 -7.73
CA LEU A 181 2.43 -2.90 -8.96
C LEU A 181 3.90 -2.56 -8.67
N LEU A 182 4.16 -1.61 -7.77
CA LEU A 182 5.52 -1.23 -7.37
C LEU A 182 6.26 -2.37 -6.68
N VAL A 183 5.58 -3.11 -5.80
CA VAL A 183 6.13 -4.30 -5.13
C VAL A 183 6.45 -5.40 -6.16
N GLY A 184 5.56 -5.63 -7.13
CA GLY A 184 5.80 -6.56 -8.23
C GLY A 184 7.02 -6.18 -9.07
N ALA A 185 7.15 -4.89 -9.41
CA ALA A 185 8.32 -4.37 -10.11
C ALA A 185 9.61 -4.52 -9.28
N SER A 186 9.55 -4.20 -7.98
CA SER A 186 10.67 -4.37 -7.04
C SER A 186 11.13 -5.82 -6.92
N MET A 187 10.18 -6.77 -6.94
CA MET A 187 10.47 -8.20 -6.94
C MET A 187 11.21 -8.61 -8.23
N GLY A 188 10.76 -8.13 -9.39
CA GLY A 188 11.45 -8.33 -10.67
C GLY A 188 12.88 -7.78 -10.66
N VAL A 189 13.06 -6.53 -10.19
CA VAL A 189 14.39 -5.91 -10.05
C VAL A 189 15.28 -6.72 -9.10
N THR A 190 14.75 -7.22 -7.98
CA THR A 190 15.50 -8.06 -7.04
C THR A 190 16.04 -9.33 -7.72
N ILE A 191 15.20 -10.01 -8.49
CA ILE A 191 15.58 -11.25 -9.20
C ILE A 191 16.65 -10.95 -10.26
N ILE A 192 16.47 -9.90 -11.06
CA ILE A 192 17.44 -9.48 -12.09
C ILE A 192 18.79 -9.14 -11.46
N THR A 193 18.77 -8.38 -10.36
CA THR A 193 19.99 -7.97 -9.65
C THR A 193 20.73 -9.18 -9.10
N TRP A 194 20.00 -10.11 -8.47
CA TRP A 194 20.59 -11.34 -7.95
C TRP A 194 21.21 -12.22 -9.05
N MET A 195 20.56 -12.32 -10.22
CA MET A 195 21.10 -13.04 -11.37
C MET A 195 22.36 -12.35 -11.91
N ALA A 196 22.37 -11.02 -12.01
CA ALA A 196 23.53 -10.25 -12.43
C ALA A 196 24.71 -10.43 -11.48
N ASP A 197 24.47 -10.36 -10.16
CA ASP A 197 25.50 -10.57 -9.14
C ASP A 197 26.06 -12.00 -9.17
N LYS A 198 25.19 -13.01 -9.32
CA LYS A 198 25.64 -14.40 -9.49
C LYS A 198 26.47 -14.58 -10.76
N TRP A 199 26.08 -13.96 -11.87
CA TRP A 199 26.81 -14.06 -13.12
C TRP A 199 28.17 -13.37 -13.03
N ALA A 200 28.24 -12.17 -12.44
CA ALA A 200 29.48 -11.46 -12.19
C ALA A 200 30.44 -12.27 -11.29
N ALA A 201 29.93 -12.87 -10.21
CA ALA A 201 30.72 -13.72 -9.31
C ALA A 201 31.26 -14.97 -10.03
N ARG A 202 30.47 -15.57 -10.94
CA ARG A 202 30.93 -16.71 -11.76
C ARG A 202 32.02 -16.31 -12.75
N GLN A 203 31.89 -15.14 -13.40
CA GLN A 203 32.93 -14.63 -14.30
C GLN A 203 34.24 -14.36 -13.55
N GLN A 204 34.17 -13.71 -12.38
CA GLN A 204 35.35 -13.47 -11.55
C GLN A 204 36.07 -14.77 -11.17
N ARG A 205 35.34 -15.84 -10.80
CA ARG A 205 35.94 -17.15 -10.52
C ARG A 205 36.68 -17.72 -11.73
N LYS A 206 36.08 -17.67 -12.91
CA LYS A 206 36.71 -18.17 -14.16
C LYS A 206 37.98 -17.39 -14.50
N GLU A 207 37.96 -16.06 -14.37
CA GLU A 207 39.14 -15.24 -14.66
C GLU A 207 40.30 -15.51 -13.69
N VAL A 208 40.01 -15.84 -12.42
CA VAL A 208 41.00 -16.28 -11.44
C VAL A 208 41.53 -17.68 -11.79
N GLU A 209 40.67 -18.62 -12.17
CA GLU A 209 41.07 -19.97 -12.61
C GLU A 209 41.95 -19.96 -13.87
N MET A 210 41.69 -19.03 -14.80
CA MET A 210 42.47 -18.85 -16.02
C MET A 210 43.81 -18.10 -15.80
N GLY A 211 44.09 -17.66 -14.56
CA GLY A 211 45.32 -16.91 -14.24
C GLY A 211 45.34 -15.47 -14.78
N ASN A 212 44.22 -14.98 -15.33
CA ASN A 212 44.10 -13.63 -15.86
C ASN A 212 44.03 -12.56 -14.75
N ILE A 213 43.68 -12.98 -13.52
CA ILE A 213 43.59 -12.11 -12.35
C ILE A 213 44.34 -12.79 -11.19
N PRO A 214 45.25 -12.08 -10.49
CA PRO A 214 45.95 -12.65 -9.34
C PRO A 214 44.95 -13.07 -8.25
N VAL A 215 45.22 -14.22 -7.62
CA VAL A 215 44.44 -14.70 -6.47
C VAL A 215 44.49 -13.63 -5.39
N PRO A 216 43.36 -13.15 -4.86
CA PRO A 216 43.38 -12.19 -3.76
C PRO A 216 44.06 -12.86 -2.56
N THR A 217 45.28 -12.41 -2.26
CA THR A 217 45.98 -12.76 -1.02
C THR A 217 45.22 -12.14 0.14
N SER A 218 44.82 -13.00 1.08
CA SER A 218 44.06 -12.71 2.31
C SER A 218 44.57 -11.49 3.08
#